data_AF-N1Q7G6-F1
#
_entry.id   AF-N1Q7G6-F1
#
_cell.length_a   1.000
_cell.length_b   1.000
_cell.length_c   1.000
_cell.angle_alpha   90.00
_cell.angle_beta   90.00
_cell.angle_gamma   90.00
#
_symmetry.space_group_name_H-M   'P 1'
#
loop_
_entity.id
_entity.type
_entity.pdbx_description
1 polymer ?
#
loop_
_entity_poly.entity_id
_entity_poly.type
_entity_poly.pdbx_seq_one_letter_code
_entity_poly.pdbx_strand_id
1 'polypeptide(L)'
;MAAAGSIITQVQQGGPAPINTALGASDENITLELRGTRFTLSRDELLTLPEFVLLSLFPNGLLPDAHMNSYHDGDVYPVDVSNPRQNRLVTQARPQSSASINDIQNVISNTDVYLSDIVYFSQYDPVSLQYMLEFFRHVAQTIPQTSEEQSNAQNDPLAPNTMPIEPMSGNARDMLQDRAGIIVLREDLDFYAIPPRKDIGHPEMQDIKRAASRALLKQDGIFSGLRKSEEPGTTEQHLIEMLTAGGFNHDDTWGHRAAEPQKAVICSIALARLRTDIKGDTAGAANAVGMAQKLLLFWRKPARRCWWEGVELENVEGVEGKLKVWIRRVWTLEMSVIGLR
;
A
#
# COMPACT_ATOMS: atom_id res chain seq x y z
N MET A 1 -35.52 35.11 23.45
CA MET A 1 -34.89 34.09 24.32
C MET A 1 -35.74 32.83 24.28
N ALA A 2 -35.26 31.80 23.57
CA ALA A 2 -35.69 30.42 23.71
C ALA A 2 -34.57 29.56 23.10
N ALA A 3 -33.83 28.85 23.96
CA ALA A 3 -32.84 27.86 23.54
C ALA A 3 -33.57 26.54 23.29
N ALA A 4 -33.46 26.00 22.08
CA ALA A 4 -33.94 24.67 21.74
C ALA A 4 -32.74 23.71 21.86
N GLY A 5 -32.74 22.88 22.90
CA GLY A 5 -31.75 21.83 23.11
C GLY A 5 -31.95 20.68 22.13
N SER A 6 -30.87 20.26 21.46
CA SER A 6 -30.83 19.01 20.70
C SER A 6 -30.84 17.83 21.65
N ILE A 7 -31.84 16.97 21.49
CA ILE A 7 -31.93 15.65 22.11
C ILE A 7 -30.93 14.73 21.41
N ILE A 8 -29.80 14.45 22.07
CA ILE A 8 -28.88 13.36 21.71
C ILE A 8 -29.26 12.18 22.60
N THR A 9 -29.76 11.12 21.99
CA THR A 9 -29.96 9.83 22.66
C THR A 9 -28.58 9.22 22.91
N GLN A 10 -28.10 9.27 24.16
CA GLN A 10 -26.98 8.46 24.63
C GLN A 10 -27.40 6.98 24.60
N VAL A 11 -26.65 6.16 23.86
CA VAL A 11 -26.68 4.70 24.01
C VAL A 11 -25.39 4.32 24.72
N GLN A 12 -25.50 3.93 25.98
CA GLN A 12 -24.41 3.36 26.75
C GLN A 12 -24.16 1.93 26.25
N GLN A 13 -23.25 1.75 25.30
CA GLN A 13 -22.74 0.43 24.94
C GLN A 13 -21.71 0.00 25.98
N GLY A 14 -22.15 -0.77 26.97
CA GLY A 14 -21.26 -1.67 27.71
C GLY A 14 -20.84 -2.81 26.80
N GLY A 15 -19.76 -2.59 26.03
CA GLY A 15 -19.06 -3.65 25.30
C GLY A 15 -18.14 -4.43 26.24
N PRO A 16 -17.83 -5.71 25.95
CA PRO A 16 -16.89 -6.48 26.75
C PRO A 16 -15.54 -5.79 26.79
N ALA A 17 -14.87 -5.85 27.94
CA ALA A 17 -13.55 -5.27 28.17
C ALA A 17 -12.56 -5.67 27.06
N PRO A 18 -11.61 -4.80 26.69
CA PRO A 18 -10.56 -5.18 25.75
C PRO A 18 -9.85 -6.42 26.31
N ILE A 19 -9.77 -7.47 25.50
CA ILE A 19 -9.08 -8.71 25.84
C ILE A 19 -7.60 -8.36 26.03
N ASN A 20 -7.16 -8.34 27.28
CA ASN A 20 -5.75 -8.31 27.65
C ASN A 20 -5.06 -9.54 27.04
N THR A 21 -4.35 -9.35 25.93
CA THR A 21 -3.38 -10.34 25.40
C THR A 21 -2.02 -10.09 26.06
N ALA A 22 -1.97 -10.25 27.38
CA ALA A 22 -0.72 -10.46 28.09
C ALA A 22 -0.44 -11.97 28.08
N LEU A 23 0.03 -12.48 26.95
CA LEU A 23 0.47 -13.87 26.81
C LEU A 23 1.75 -13.89 25.97
N GLY A 24 2.83 -14.33 26.61
CA GLY A 24 3.97 -15.06 26.05
C GLY A 24 4.66 -14.47 24.81
N ALA A 25 5.93 -14.12 24.97
CA ALA A 25 6.90 -13.95 23.90
C ALA A 25 7.19 -15.28 23.18
N SER A 26 6.23 -15.80 22.42
CA SER A 26 6.52 -16.67 21.30
C SER A 26 6.66 -15.79 20.07
N ASP A 27 7.78 -15.92 19.35
CA ASP A 27 7.97 -15.38 17.99
C ASP A 27 6.94 -16.03 17.05
N GLU A 28 5.69 -15.59 17.15
CA GLU A 28 4.59 -16.05 16.32
C GLU A 28 4.82 -15.51 14.91
N ASN A 29 5.40 -16.36 14.08
CA ASN A 29 5.60 -16.11 12.66
C ASN A 29 4.45 -16.74 11.87
N ILE A 30 3.84 -15.96 10.98
CA ILE A 30 2.88 -16.44 10.00
C ILE A 30 3.57 -16.66 8.66
N THR A 31 3.37 -17.82 8.04
CA THR A 31 3.86 -18.07 6.67
C THR A 31 2.70 -17.95 5.69
N LEU A 32 2.81 -17.01 4.76
CA LEU A 32 1.84 -16.73 3.71
C LEU A 32 2.36 -17.24 2.36
N GLU A 33 1.48 -17.79 1.52
CA GLU A 33 1.79 -18.12 0.14
C GLU A 33 0.97 -17.25 -0.83
N LEU A 34 1.67 -16.46 -1.66
CA LEU A 34 1.13 -15.51 -2.63
C LEU A 34 1.64 -15.87 -4.03
N ARG A 35 0.74 -16.31 -4.92
CA ARG A 35 1.08 -16.74 -6.30
C ARG A 35 2.30 -17.70 -6.36
N GLY A 36 2.40 -18.62 -5.39
CA GLY A 36 3.51 -19.58 -5.27
C GLY A 36 4.79 -19.07 -4.60
N THR A 37 4.81 -17.80 -4.18
CA THR A 37 5.92 -17.21 -3.40
C THR A 37 5.57 -17.22 -1.92
N ARG A 38 6.50 -17.65 -1.07
CA ARG A 38 6.30 -17.75 0.38
C ARG A 38 6.90 -16.57 1.13
N PHE A 39 6.16 -16.05 2.08
CA PHE A 39 6.55 -14.95 2.95
C PHE A 39 6.35 -15.37 4.40
N THR A 40 7.40 -15.34 5.19
CA THR A 40 7.30 -15.49 6.65
C THR A 40 7.38 -14.11 7.28
N LEU A 41 6.36 -13.78 8.07
CA LEU A 41 6.18 -12.49 8.72
C LEU A 41 6.06 -12.70 10.22
N SER A 42 6.78 -11.90 11.00
CA SER A 42 6.50 -11.82 12.43
C SER A 42 5.24 -11.01 12.71
N ARG A 43 4.69 -11.15 13.91
CA ARG A 43 3.59 -10.30 14.40
C ARG A 43 3.92 -8.80 14.27
N ASP A 44 5.13 -8.39 14.59
CA ASP A 44 5.56 -7.00 14.51
C ASP A 44 5.59 -6.50 13.07
N GLU A 45 6.11 -7.30 12.15
CA GLU A 45 6.11 -6.96 10.72
C GLU A 45 4.68 -6.77 10.22
N LEU A 46 3.79 -7.70 10.54
CA LEU A 46 2.37 -7.65 10.16
C LEU A 46 1.67 -6.38 10.68
N LEU A 47 1.92 -5.98 11.93
CA LEU A 47 1.32 -4.78 12.54
C LEU A 47 1.82 -3.46 11.93
N THR A 48 2.97 -3.49 11.26
CA THR A 48 3.55 -2.30 10.62
C THR A 48 3.13 -2.14 9.16
N LEU A 49 2.60 -3.20 8.53
CA LEU A 49 2.16 -3.16 7.14
C LEU A 49 1.06 -2.11 6.91
N PRO A 50 1.06 -1.43 5.75
CA PRO A 50 -0.01 -0.50 5.37
C PRO A 50 -1.38 -1.16 5.33
N GLU A 51 -2.44 -0.37 5.54
CA GLU A 51 -3.82 -0.85 5.61
C GLU A 51 -4.22 -1.54 4.31
N PHE A 52 -3.87 -0.95 3.16
CA PHE A 52 -4.22 -1.51 1.86
C PHE A 52 -3.60 -2.90 1.62
N VAL A 53 -2.41 -3.17 2.17
CA VAL A 53 -1.76 -4.48 2.07
C VAL A 53 -2.51 -5.47 2.94
N LEU A 54 -2.79 -5.11 4.19
CA LEU A 54 -3.54 -5.97 5.11
C LEU A 54 -4.93 -6.32 4.57
N LEU A 55 -5.64 -5.36 3.97
CA LEU A 55 -6.94 -5.60 3.33
C LEU A 55 -6.83 -6.50 2.10
N SER A 56 -5.70 -6.46 1.39
CA SER A 56 -5.46 -7.32 0.23
C SER A 56 -5.06 -8.74 0.64
N LEU A 57 -4.27 -8.88 1.70
CA LEU A 57 -3.82 -10.18 2.22
C LEU A 57 -4.89 -10.88 3.07
N PHE A 58 -5.72 -10.11 3.79
CA PHE A 58 -6.73 -10.62 4.71
C PHE A 58 -8.08 -9.91 4.48
N PRO A 59 -8.69 -10.07 3.29
CA PRO A 59 -9.93 -9.38 2.93
C PRO A 59 -11.12 -9.75 3.82
N ASN A 60 -11.07 -10.91 4.48
CA ASN A 60 -12.08 -11.38 5.44
C ASN A 60 -11.60 -11.30 6.90
N GLY A 61 -10.51 -10.56 7.18
CA GLY A 61 -9.85 -10.55 8.46
C GLY A 61 -8.86 -11.70 8.66
N LEU A 62 -8.13 -11.66 9.77
CA LEU A 62 -7.08 -12.61 10.13
C LEU A 62 -7.69 -13.88 10.76
N LEU A 63 -8.42 -14.66 9.94
CA LEU A 63 -9.08 -15.93 10.27
C LEU A 63 -10.24 -15.83 11.30
N PRO A 64 -11.30 -16.69 11.19
CA PRO A 64 -12.41 -16.72 12.14
C PRO A 64 -11.97 -17.23 13.53
N ASP A 65 -12.64 -16.73 14.57
CA ASP A 65 -12.42 -16.80 16.03
C ASP A 65 -12.02 -18.14 16.71
N ALA A 66 -11.70 -19.22 15.99
CA ALA A 66 -11.44 -20.55 16.55
C ALA A 66 -9.96 -20.93 16.70
N HIS A 67 -9.01 -20.15 16.16
CA HIS A 67 -7.58 -20.55 16.09
C HIS A 67 -6.60 -19.56 16.77
N MET A 68 -7.09 -18.52 17.45
CA MET A 68 -6.25 -17.49 18.09
C MET A 68 -5.40 -17.98 19.28
N ASN A 69 -5.42 -19.28 19.61
CA ASN A 69 -4.66 -19.84 20.74
C ASN A 69 -3.47 -20.73 20.33
N SER A 70 -3.20 -20.95 19.05
CA SER A 70 -1.96 -21.59 18.57
C SER A 70 -1.79 -21.41 17.07
N TYR A 71 -0.84 -20.57 16.66
CA TYR A 71 -0.18 -20.77 15.37
C TYR A 71 0.65 -22.05 15.52
N HIS A 72 0.31 -23.11 14.78
CA HIS A 72 1.19 -24.27 14.75
C HIS A 72 2.41 -23.93 13.91
N ASP A 73 3.59 -24.02 14.52
CA ASP A 73 4.87 -23.85 13.85
C ASP A 73 4.93 -24.78 12.61
N GLY A 74 4.96 -24.18 11.42
CA GLY A 74 4.97 -24.89 10.13
C GLY A 74 3.73 -24.76 9.25
N ASP A 75 2.62 -24.15 9.71
CA ASP A 75 1.44 -23.94 8.85
C ASP A 75 1.70 -22.86 7.78
N VAL A 76 1.39 -23.19 6.52
CA VAL A 76 1.45 -22.27 5.37
C VAL A 76 0.04 -21.87 4.99
N TYR A 77 -0.28 -20.59 5.13
CA TYR A 77 -1.59 -20.04 4.82
C TYR A 77 -1.63 -19.52 3.38
N PRO A 78 -2.45 -20.13 2.51
CA PRO A 78 -2.66 -19.58 1.17
C PRO A 78 -3.48 -18.29 1.29
N VAL A 79 -3.01 -17.22 0.66
CA VAL A 79 -3.72 -15.93 0.63
C VAL A 79 -4.76 -15.88 -0.51
N ASP A 80 -5.24 -17.06 -0.92
CA ASP A 80 -6.16 -17.19 -2.04
C ASP A 80 -7.61 -16.84 -1.63
N VAL A 81 -8.07 -15.69 -2.11
CA VAL A 81 -9.44 -15.21 -1.91
C VAL A 81 -10.47 -15.92 -2.79
N SER A 82 -10.04 -16.81 -3.68
CA SER A 82 -10.91 -17.45 -4.65
C SER A 82 -11.15 -18.92 -4.32
N ASN A 83 -11.78 -19.22 -3.18
CA ASN A 83 -12.50 -20.48 -3.05
C ASN A 83 -13.87 -20.35 -3.74
N PRO A 84 -14.09 -20.89 -4.96
CA PRO A 84 -15.29 -20.63 -5.73
C PRO A 84 -16.51 -21.40 -5.19
N ARG A 85 -16.38 -22.13 -4.07
CA ARG A 85 -17.44 -22.97 -3.52
C ARG A 85 -18.44 -22.24 -2.64
N GLN A 86 -18.23 -20.96 -2.29
CA GLN A 86 -19.19 -20.21 -1.47
C GLN A 86 -19.40 -18.77 -1.99
N ASN A 87 -20.45 -18.60 -2.82
CA ASN A 87 -21.31 -17.41 -3.02
C ASN A 87 -20.66 -16.02 -3.28
N ARG A 88 -21.11 -15.11 -4.15
CA ARG A 88 -22.25 -14.98 -5.09
C ARG A 88 -22.01 -13.71 -5.95
N LEU A 89 -22.34 -13.79 -7.24
CA LEU A 89 -23.09 -12.82 -8.05
C LEU A 89 -22.97 -11.31 -7.72
N VAL A 90 -21.92 -10.59 -8.17
CA VAL A 90 -22.03 -9.22 -8.72
C VAL A 90 -20.81 -8.94 -9.63
N THR A 91 -20.84 -9.44 -10.85
CA THR A 91 -20.20 -8.89 -12.08
C THR A 91 -20.27 -10.00 -13.13
N GLN A 92 -20.54 -9.64 -14.38
CA GLN A 92 -20.76 -10.60 -15.47
C GLN A 92 -19.48 -11.28 -15.99
N ALA A 93 -18.59 -11.73 -15.11
CA ALA A 93 -17.47 -12.59 -15.46
C ALA A 93 -17.74 -14.01 -14.92
N ARG A 94 -18.04 -14.96 -15.82
CA ARG A 94 -18.11 -16.38 -15.48
C ARG A 94 -16.76 -16.82 -14.89
N PRO A 95 -16.74 -17.63 -13.81
CA PRO A 95 -15.53 -18.34 -13.44
C PRO A 95 -15.18 -19.29 -14.58
N GLN A 96 -14.04 -19.08 -15.26
CA GLN A 96 -13.55 -20.05 -16.24
C GLN A 96 -12.98 -21.23 -15.46
N SER A 97 -13.82 -22.25 -15.29
CA SER A 97 -13.39 -23.56 -14.81
C SER A 97 -12.47 -24.20 -15.86
N SER A 98 -11.26 -24.56 -15.43
CA SER A 98 -10.15 -25.19 -16.17
C SER A 98 -9.49 -24.34 -17.26
N ALA A 99 -8.19 -24.05 -17.09
CA ALA A 99 -7.36 -23.42 -18.10
C ALA A 99 -7.35 -24.26 -19.38
N SER A 100 -7.73 -23.67 -20.51
CA SER A 100 -7.65 -24.33 -21.81
C SER A 100 -6.22 -24.34 -22.33
N ILE A 101 -5.92 -25.23 -23.29
CA ILE A 101 -4.61 -25.26 -23.96
C ILE A 101 -4.28 -23.90 -24.60
N ASN A 102 -5.27 -23.19 -25.11
CA ASN A 102 -5.09 -21.85 -25.68
C ASN A 102 -4.70 -20.82 -24.60
N ASP A 103 -5.25 -20.93 -23.41
CA ASP A 103 -4.90 -20.04 -22.30
C ASP A 103 -3.46 -20.29 -21.84
N ILE A 104 -3.03 -21.55 -21.80
CA ILE A 104 -1.64 -21.93 -21.49
C ILE A 104 -0.68 -21.41 -22.56
N GLN A 105 -1.04 -21.53 -23.84
CA GLN A 105 -0.24 -20.98 -24.95
C GLN A 105 -0.13 -19.45 -24.85
N ASN A 106 -1.21 -18.76 -24.47
CA ASN A 106 -1.22 -17.31 -24.27
C ASN A 106 -0.33 -16.88 -23.09
N VAL A 107 -0.23 -17.68 -22.02
CA VAL A 107 0.73 -17.44 -20.92
C VAL A 107 2.16 -17.67 -21.36
N ILE A 108 2.45 -18.80 -22.02
CA ILE A 108 3.82 -19.12 -22.43
C ILE A 108 4.39 -18.10 -23.43
N SER A 109 3.52 -17.51 -24.24
CA SER A 109 3.87 -16.45 -25.21
C SER A 109 3.94 -15.05 -24.60
N ASN A 110 3.54 -14.87 -23.33
CA ASN A 110 3.49 -13.58 -22.67
C ASN A 110 4.18 -13.61 -21.30
N THR A 111 5.38 -13.03 -21.24
CA THR A 111 6.20 -12.96 -20.02
C THR A 111 5.56 -12.16 -18.89
N ASP A 112 4.54 -11.36 -19.18
CA ASP A 112 3.89 -10.47 -18.22
C ASP A 112 2.65 -11.12 -17.57
N VAL A 113 2.37 -12.41 -17.83
CA VAL A 113 1.24 -13.15 -17.27
C VAL A 113 1.74 -14.46 -16.70
N TYR A 114 1.38 -14.77 -15.45
CA TYR A 114 1.70 -16.05 -14.81
C TYR A 114 0.51 -17.02 -14.89
N LEU A 115 0.80 -18.33 -14.89
CA LEU A 115 -0.22 -19.38 -14.85
C LEU A 115 -1.16 -19.23 -13.64
N SER A 116 -0.64 -18.74 -12.52
CA SER A 116 -1.42 -18.42 -11.31
C SER A 116 -2.48 -17.35 -11.57
N ASP A 117 -2.26 -16.43 -12.50
CA ASP A 117 -3.18 -15.33 -12.78
C ASP A 117 -4.42 -15.79 -13.58
N ILE A 118 -4.35 -16.98 -14.19
CA ILE A 118 -5.51 -17.65 -14.82
C ILE A 118 -6.35 -18.39 -13.78
N VAL A 119 -5.68 -18.95 -12.77
CA VAL A 119 -6.31 -19.85 -11.78
C VAL A 119 -6.86 -19.07 -10.58
N TYR A 120 -6.23 -17.96 -10.21
CA TYR A 120 -6.54 -17.17 -9.03
C TYR A 120 -6.96 -15.74 -9.40
N PHE A 121 -8.09 -15.28 -8.87
CA PHE A 121 -8.54 -13.90 -9.07
C PHE A 121 -7.66 -12.94 -8.26
N SER A 122 -6.89 -12.09 -8.96
CA SER A 122 -6.13 -10.91 -8.49
C SER A 122 -5.82 -10.89 -6.98
N GLN A 123 -4.83 -11.67 -6.58
CA GLN A 123 -4.16 -11.53 -5.28
C GLN A 123 -3.22 -10.31 -5.31
N TYR A 124 -2.80 -9.80 -4.16
CA TYR A 124 -1.74 -8.80 -4.08
C TYR A 124 -0.46 -9.27 -4.81
N ASP A 125 0.26 -8.39 -5.49
CA ASP A 125 1.48 -8.76 -6.21
C ASP A 125 2.60 -9.17 -5.22
N PRO A 126 3.12 -10.42 -5.29
CA PRO A 126 4.21 -10.85 -4.41
C PRO A 126 5.49 -10.00 -4.55
N VAL A 127 5.80 -9.49 -5.74
CA VAL A 127 6.99 -8.64 -5.96
C VAL A 127 6.83 -7.31 -5.24
N SER A 128 5.63 -6.74 -5.25
CA SER A 128 5.28 -5.53 -4.49
C SER A 128 5.46 -5.77 -2.99
N LEU A 129 4.98 -6.91 -2.47
CA LEU A 129 5.11 -7.24 -1.05
C LEU A 129 6.58 -7.45 -0.66
N GLN A 130 7.34 -8.16 -1.50
CA GLN A 130 8.77 -8.37 -1.28
C GLN A 130 9.53 -7.05 -1.19
N TYR A 131 9.34 -6.16 -2.18
CA TYR A 131 9.94 -4.83 -2.19
C TYR A 131 9.62 -4.05 -0.91
N MET A 132 8.37 -4.12 -0.44
CA MET A 132 7.96 -3.47 0.80
C MET A 132 8.66 -4.05 2.03
N LEU A 133 8.66 -5.37 2.19
CA LEU A 133 9.25 -6.03 3.35
C LEU A 133 10.76 -5.82 3.41
N GLU A 134 11.46 -5.91 2.28
CA GLU A 134 12.89 -5.63 2.20
C GLU A 134 13.21 -4.21 2.67
N PHE A 135 12.44 -3.23 2.21
CA PHE A 135 12.60 -1.84 2.65
C PHE A 135 12.32 -1.69 4.15
N PHE A 136 11.22 -2.24 4.66
CA PHE A 136 10.84 -2.15 6.08
C PHE A 136 11.89 -2.77 6.99
N ARG A 137 12.37 -3.97 6.64
CA ARG A 137 13.45 -4.68 7.36
C ARG A 137 14.74 -3.87 7.35
N HIS A 138 15.10 -3.29 6.20
CA HIS A 138 16.29 -2.45 6.10
C HIS A 138 16.19 -1.23 7.03
N VAL A 139 15.06 -0.52 7.04
CA VAL A 139 14.87 0.63 7.94
C VAL A 139 14.91 0.17 9.41
N ALA A 140 14.29 -0.97 9.75
CA ALA A 140 14.28 -1.50 11.11
C ALA A 140 15.69 -1.76 11.67
N GLN A 141 16.61 -2.27 10.84
CA GLN A 141 18.01 -2.52 11.22
C GLN A 141 18.80 -1.24 11.53
N THR A 142 18.36 -0.08 11.02
CA THR A 142 19.02 1.21 11.25
C THR A 142 18.50 1.95 12.48
N ILE A 143 17.49 1.42 13.18
CA ILE A 143 16.98 2.00 14.41
C ILE A 143 17.99 1.68 15.53
N PRO A 144 18.51 2.68 16.26
CA PRO A 144 19.41 2.44 17.38
C PRO A 144 18.79 1.45 18.35
N GLN A 145 19.48 0.32 18.58
CA GLN A 145 19.11 -0.56 19.69
C GLN A 145 19.61 0.14 20.95
N THR A 146 18.71 0.71 21.75
CA THR A 146 19.05 1.07 23.13
C THR A 146 19.42 -0.22 23.83
N SER A 147 20.71 -0.42 24.08
CA SER A 147 21.19 -1.59 24.83
C SER A 147 20.46 -1.63 26.17
N GLU A 148 19.89 -2.79 26.51
CA GLU A 148 19.23 -3.10 27.80
C GLU A 148 20.22 -3.09 28.98
N GLU A 149 21.15 -2.13 29.05
CA GLU A 149 22.15 -2.01 30.12
C GLU A 149 21.89 -0.82 31.06
N GLN A 150 20.70 -0.23 31.02
CA GLN A 150 20.25 0.73 32.04
C GLN A 150 18.98 0.28 32.79
N SER A 151 18.86 -1.01 33.10
CA SER A 151 18.00 -1.46 34.19
C SER A 151 18.72 -1.26 35.53
N ASN A 152 18.78 -0.03 36.03
CA ASN A 152 18.99 0.22 37.47
C ASN A 152 18.56 1.64 37.86
N ALA A 153 17.26 1.93 37.70
CA ALA A 153 16.59 2.94 38.51
C ALA A 153 15.16 2.46 38.78
N GLN A 154 14.99 1.91 39.98
CA GLN A 154 13.75 1.74 40.75
C GLN A 154 12.44 1.90 39.97
N ASN A 155 11.73 0.80 39.69
CA ASN A 155 10.29 0.85 39.48
C ASN A 155 9.60 -0.38 40.09
N ASP A 156 8.51 -0.06 40.77
CA ASP A 156 7.63 -0.87 41.62
C ASP A 156 6.93 -2.01 40.84
N PRO A 157 6.85 -3.27 41.33
CA PRO A 157 6.40 -4.42 40.52
C PRO A 157 4.89 -4.52 40.23
N LEU A 158 4.09 -3.48 40.53
CA LEU A 158 2.63 -3.57 40.56
C LEU A 158 1.88 -2.59 39.65
N ALA A 159 2.56 -1.84 38.79
CA ALA A 159 1.90 -0.94 37.84
C ALA A 159 1.64 -1.64 36.48
N PRO A 160 0.37 -1.74 36.01
CA PRO A 160 0.10 -2.21 34.66
C PRO A 160 0.57 -1.16 33.64
N ASN A 161 1.50 -1.56 32.76
CA ASN A 161 2.00 -0.74 31.65
C ASN A 161 0.95 -0.70 30.51
N THR A 162 -0.16 0.00 30.74
CA THR A 162 -1.13 0.36 29.70
C THR A 162 -0.98 1.84 29.37
N MET A 163 -0.32 2.15 28.24
CA MET A 163 -0.29 3.52 27.73
C MET A 163 -1.68 3.92 27.21
N PRO A 164 -2.28 5.03 27.68
CA PRO A 164 -3.57 5.50 27.19
C PRO A 164 -3.50 5.97 25.73
N ILE A 165 -4.56 5.69 24.97
CA ILE A 165 -4.83 6.28 23.66
C ILE A 165 -5.24 7.75 23.88
N GLU A 166 -4.27 8.65 24.04
CA GLU A 166 -4.51 10.09 24.06
C GLU A 166 -4.26 10.72 22.67
N PRO A 167 -5.00 11.79 22.31
CA PRO A 167 -4.85 12.45 21.02
C PRO A 167 -3.47 13.11 20.89
N MET A 168 -2.79 12.78 19.78
CA MET A 168 -1.43 13.19 19.42
C MET A 168 -1.14 14.67 19.76
N SER A 169 -0.43 14.89 20.85
CA SER A 169 -0.01 16.23 21.31
C SER A 169 1.45 16.25 21.80
N GLY A 170 2.28 15.33 21.29
CA GLY A 170 3.74 15.33 21.49
C GLY A 170 4.50 15.86 20.26
N ASN A 171 5.72 16.37 20.47
CA ASN A 171 6.59 16.76 19.37
C ASN A 171 6.90 15.54 18.49
N ALA A 172 6.73 15.66 17.17
CA ALA A 172 7.02 14.60 16.20
C ALA A 172 8.44 14.02 16.32
N ARG A 173 9.39 14.81 16.85
CA ARG A 173 10.74 14.34 17.19
C ARG A 173 10.71 13.28 18.27
N ASP A 174 9.98 13.50 19.37
CA ASP A 174 9.93 12.58 20.51
C ASP A 174 9.24 11.26 20.13
N MET A 175 8.27 11.30 19.22
CA MET A 175 7.64 10.08 18.67
C MET A 175 8.57 9.23 17.81
N LEU A 176 9.65 9.81 17.26
CA LEU A 176 10.55 9.18 16.30
C LEU A 176 11.99 9.04 16.82
N GLN A 177 12.23 9.25 18.11
CA GLN A 177 13.58 9.09 18.70
C GLN A 177 14.07 7.63 18.59
N ASP A 178 13.17 6.67 18.89
CA ASP A 178 13.45 5.23 18.79
C ASP A 178 12.60 4.53 17.72
N ARG A 179 12.00 5.31 16.81
CA ARG A 179 11.07 4.82 15.79
C ARG A 179 11.42 5.39 14.43
N ALA A 180 11.06 4.67 13.37
CA ALA A 180 11.19 5.19 12.02
C ALA A 180 9.82 5.29 11.34
N GLY A 181 9.55 6.46 10.76
CA GLY A 181 8.42 6.65 9.85
C GLY A 181 8.82 6.23 8.43
N ILE A 182 7.94 5.49 7.76
CA ILE A 182 8.07 5.12 6.36
C ILE A 182 6.89 5.70 5.60
N ILE A 183 7.17 6.56 4.64
CA ILE A 183 6.21 7.11 3.71
C ILE A 183 5.92 6.04 2.66
N VAL A 184 4.65 5.70 2.48
CA VAL A 184 4.18 4.72 1.50
C VAL A 184 3.31 5.43 0.48
N LEU A 185 3.86 5.60 -0.73
CA LEU A 185 3.14 6.20 -1.85
C LEU A 185 2.73 5.10 -2.82
N ARG A 186 1.44 4.95 -3.06
CA ARG A 186 0.86 3.98 -3.99
C ARG A 186 0.09 4.68 -5.10
N GLU A 187 0.23 4.17 -6.31
CA GLU A 187 -0.57 4.55 -7.47
C GLU A 187 -1.36 3.35 -8.00
N ASP A 188 -2.67 3.54 -8.19
CA ASP A 188 -3.47 2.73 -9.11
C ASP A 188 -3.74 3.55 -10.37
N LEU A 189 -3.30 3.05 -11.51
CA LEU A 189 -3.50 3.66 -12.82
C LEU A 189 -4.43 2.76 -13.64
N ASP A 190 -5.72 3.09 -13.68
CA ASP A 190 -6.66 2.48 -14.61
C ASP A 190 -6.55 3.17 -15.97
N PHE A 191 -6.41 2.43 -17.07
CA PHE A 191 -6.34 3.03 -18.41
C PHE A 191 -7.37 2.46 -19.39
N TYR A 192 -7.82 3.32 -20.28
CA TYR A 192 -8.86 3.05 -21.26
C TYR A 192 -8.36 3.45 -22.64
N ALA A 193 -7.80 2.47 -23.36
CA ALA A 193 -7.39 2.65 -24.75
C ALA A 193 -8.63 2.82 -25.64
N ILE A 194 -8.70 3.93 -26.37
CA ILE A 194 -9.76 4.20 -27.34
C ILE A 194 -9.47 3.40 -28.61
N PRO A 195 -10.44 2.65 -29.15
CA PRO A 195 -10.28 1.94 -30.42
C PRO A 195 -9.73 2.85 -31.52
N PRO A 196 -8.58 2.51 -32.16
CA PRO A 196 -8.00 3.35 -33.20
C PRO A 196 -8.83 3.35 -34.49
N ARG A 197 -9.63 2.29 -34.70
CA ARG A 197 -10.54 2.11 -35.84
C ARG A 197 -11.85 1.45 -35.40
N LYS A 198 -12.91 1.66 -36.18
CA LYS A 198 -14.28 1.24 -35.82
C LYS A 198 -14.49 -0.28 -35.86
N ASP A 199 -13.76 -0.96 -36.73
CA ASP A 199 -13.91 -2.38 -37.07
C ASP A 199 -12.90 -3.29 -36.34
N ILE A 200 -12.30 -2.80 -35.25
CA ILE A 200 -11.29 -3.55 -34.51
C ILE A 200 -11.90 -4.77 -33.78
N GLY A 201 -11.25 -5.93 -33.95
CA GLY A 201 -11.65 -7.16 -33.27
C GLY A 201 -11.29 -7.15 -31.78
N HIS A 202 -11.99 -7.96 -30.98
CA HIS A 202 -11.68 -8.10 -29.55
C HIS A 202 -10.23 -8.56 -29.29
N PRO A 203 -9.68 -9.58 -29.98
CA PRO A 203 -8.30 -10.02 -29.76
C PRO A 203 -7.27 -8.92 -30.07
N GLU A 204 -7.42 -8.24 -31.20
CA GLU A 204 -6.55 -7.11 -31.60
C GLU A 204 -6.61 -5.97 -30.58
N MET A 205 -7.80 -5.65 -30.06
CA MET A 205 -7.94 -4.64 -29.01
C MET A 205 -7.27 -5.07 -27.69
N GLN A 206 -7.23 -6.37 -27.37
CA GLN A 206 -6.47 -6.85 -26.21
C GLN A 206 -4.97 -6.62 -26.41
N ASP A 207 -4.44 -6.91 -27.60
CA ASP A 207 -3.03 -6.71 -27.91
C ASP A 207 -2.65 -5.22 -27.87
N ILE A 208 -3.50 -4.34 -28.37
CA ILE A 208 -3.32 -2.89 -28.24
C ILE A 208 -3.32 -2.45 -26.77
N LYS A 209 -4.22 -2.98 -25.93
CA LYS A 209 -4.23 -2.66 -24.49
C LYS A 209 -2.93 -3.11 -23.81
N ARG A 210 -2.41 -4.29 -24.18
CA ARG A 210 -1.11 -4.77 -23.67
C ARG A 210 0.03 -3.87 -24.13
N ALA A 211 0.05 -3.48 -25.40
CA ALA A 211 1.05 -2.57 -25.95
C ALA A 211 0.98 -1.17 -25.30
N ALA A 212 -0.23 -0.66 -25.06
CA ALA A 212 -0.45 0.58 -24.33
C ALA A 212 0.06 0.50 -22.89
N SER A 213 -0.20 -0.61 -22.19
CA SER A 213 0.35 -0.87 -20.85
C SER A 213 1.88 -0.80 -20.85
N ARG A 214 2.53 -1.51 -21.79
CA ARG A 214 4.00 -1.46 -21.96
C ARG A 214 4.53 -0.05 -22.19
N ALA A 215 3.80 0.79 -22.92
CA ALA A 215 4.17 2.19 -23.13
C ALA A 215 4.00 3.02 -21.84
N LEU A 216 2.92 2.81 -21.08
CA LEU A 216 2.64 3.51 -19.82
C LEU A 216 3.58 3.10 -18.67
N LEU A 217 4.09 1.86 -18.69
CA LEU A 217 5.09 1.39 -17.73
C LEU A 217 6.41 2.16 -17.84
N LYS A 218 6.75 2.70 -19.02
CA LYS A 218 7.95 3.54 -19.23
C LYS A 218 7.87 4.89 -18.51
N GLN A 219 6.68 5.34 -18.11
CA GLN A 219 6.50 6.53 -17.28
C GLN A 219 6.76 6.18 -15.81
N ASP A 220 8.04 6.13 -15.44
CA ASP A 220 8.45 5.52 -14.17
C ASP A 220 8.71 6.52 -13.03
N GLY A 221 8.74 7.83 -13.32
CA GLY A 221 8.93 8.85 -12.27
C GLY A 221 7.71 8.97 -11.36
N ILE A 222 7.91 9.04 -10.03
CA ILE A 222 6.80 9.13 -9.06
C ILE A 222 5.97 10.40 -9.21
N PHE A 223 6.56 11.48 -9.75
CA PHE A 223 5.87 12.75 -9.98
C PHE A 223 5.43 12.98 -11.43
N SER A 224 5.69 12.03 -12.33
CA SER A 224 5.42 12.16 -13.78
C SER A 224 3.95 12.44 -14.10
N GLY A 225 3.02 11.81 -13.37
CA GLY A 225 1.58 12.01 -13.55
C GLY A 225 1.00 13.26 -12.86
N LEU A 226 1.78 13.94 -12.02
CA LEU A 226 1.32 15.08 -11.20
C LEU A 226 1.79 16.43 -11.76
N ARG A 227 2.93 16.49 -12.45
CA ARG A 227 3.46 17.73 -13.05
C ARG A 227 2.75 18.09 -14.35
N LYS A 228 1.59 18.73 -14.26
CA LYS A 228 0.84 19.18 -15.45
C LYS A 228 1.00 20.66 -15.78
N SER A 229 1.44 21.45 -14.81
CA SER A 229 1.60 22.90 -14.97
C SER A 229 2.89 23.33 -14.27
N GLU A 230 3.65 24.21 -14.91
CA GLU A 230 4.78 24.92 -14.30
C GLU A 230 4.30 26.12 -13.45
N GLU A 231 2.98 26.30 -13.32
CA GLU A 231 2.40 27.37 -12.52
C GLU A 231 2.75 27.19 -11.04
N PRO A 232 3.43 28.17 -10.42
CA PRO A 232 3.79 28.09 -9.01
C PRO A 232 2.54 28.22 -8.12
N GLY A 233 2.57 27.56 -6.96
CA GLY A 233 1.53 27.67 -5.94
C GLY A 233 0.36 26.70 -6.07
N THR A 234 0.43 25.73 -7.00
CA THR A 234 -0.58 24.67 -7.10
C THR A 234 -0.53 23.71 -5.91
N THR A 235 -1.64 23.02 -5.64
CA THR A 235 -1.73 21.97 -4.61
C THR A 235 -0.81 20.79 -4.95
N GLU A 236 -0.65 20.49 -6.23
CA GLU A 236 0.29 19.51 -6.79
C GLU A 236 1.72 19.84 -6.40
N GLN A 237 2.14 21.09 -6.61
CA GLN A 237 3.48 21.55 -6.27
C GLN A 237 3.74 21.47 -4.77
N HIS A 238 2.77 21.89 -3.93
CA HIS A 238 2.86 21.72 -2.48
C HIS A 238 2.95 20.26 -2.04
N LEU A 239 2.23 19.35 -2.70
CA LEU A 239 2.31 17.91 -2.41
C LEU A 239 3.70 17.35 -2.76
N ILE A 240 4.26 17.75 -3.90
CA ILE A 240 5.62 17.38 -4.30
C ILE A 240 6.62 17.88 -3.26
N GLU A 241 6.54 19.16 -2.87
CA GLU A 241 7.41 19.76 -1.85
C GLU A 241 7.29 19.06 -0.49
N MET A 242 6.08 18.68 -0.09
CA MET A 242 5.86 17.93 1.14
C MET A 242 6.51 16.53 1.08
N LEU A 243 6.34 15.82 -0.03
CA LEU A 243 6.91 14.48 -0.23
C LEU A 243 8.44 14.53 -0.34
N THR A 244 9.01 15.56 -0.97
CA THR A 244 10.46 15.71 -1.08
C THR A 244 11.10 16.18 0.22
N ALA A 245 10.43 17.07 0.97
CA ALA A 245 10.83 17.39 2.34
C ALA A 245 10.75 16.17 3.27
N GLY A 246 9.77 15.29 3.02
CA GLY A 246 9.56 14.06 3.79
C GLY A 246 10.58 12.98 3.54
N GLY A 247 11.05 12.76 2.31
CA GLY A 247 11.96 11.63 2.06
C GLY A 247 12.27 11.32 0.60
N PHE A 248 11.42 11.72 -0.33
CA PHE A 248 11.62 11.47 -1.76
C PHE A 248 12.52 12.54 -2.42
N ASN A 249 13.03 12.26 -3.60
CA ASN A 249 13.70 13.21 -4.48
C ASN A 249 12.86 13.47 -5.74
N HIS A 250 13.16 14.56 -6.46
CA HIS A 250 12.38 14.98 -7.63
C HIS A 250 12.44 13.99 -8.80
N ASP A 251 13.53 13.23 -8.87
CA ASP A 251 13.89 12.26 -9.89
C ASP A 251 13.65 10.80 -9.47
N ASP A 252 13.09 10.57 -8.26
CA ASP A 252 12.76 9.23 -7.79
C ASP A 252 11.76 8.54 -8.74
N THR A 253 11.98 7.25 -8.93
CA THR A 253 11.10 6.37 -9.71
C THR A 253 10.30 5.45 -8.79
N TRP A 254 9.28 4.78 -9.35
CA TRP A 254 8.53 3.78 -8.62
C TRP A 254 9.45 2.61 -8.26
N GLY A 255 9.52 2.25 -6.97
CA GLY A 255 10.35 1.13 -6.53
C GLY A 255 9.77 -0.22 -6.95
N HIS A 256 8.45 -0.29 -7.14
CA HIS A 256 7.80 -1.36 -7.89
C HIS A 256 6.66 -0.77 -8.74
N ARG A 257 6.58 -1.20 -10.00
CA ARG A 257 5.56 -0.78 -10.97
C ARG A 257 5.27 -1.92 -11.94
N ALA A 258 4.06 -2.45 -11.89
CA ALA A 258 3.65 -3.61 -12.68
C ALA A 258 2.24 -3.45 -13.23
N ALA A 259 2.02 -4.00 -14.42
CA ALA A 259 0.68 -4.14 -14.98
C ALA A 259 -0.02 -5.33 -14.31
N GLU A 260 -1.26 -5.14 -13.89
CA GLU A 260 -2.05 -6.24 -13.36
C GLU A 260 -2.47 -7.19 -14.50
N PRO A 261 -2.17 -8.49 -14.39
CA PRO A 261 -2.56 -9.49 -15.37
C PRO A 261 -4.05 -9.43 -15.67
N GLN A 262 -4.39 -9.51 -16.96
CA GLN A 262 -5.78 -9.48 -17.47
C GLN A 262 -6.57 -8.19 -17.16
N LYS A 263 -5.94 -7.17 -16.57
CA LYS A 263 -6.57 -5.88 -16.27
C LYS A 263 -5.87 -4.77 -17.04
N ALA A 264 -6.61 -3.69 -17.31
CA ALA A 264 -6.04 -2.46 -17.84
C ALA A 264 -5.66 -1.54 -16.67
N VAL A 265 -4.84 -2.07 -15.76
CA VAL A 265 -4.44 -1.41 -14.51
C VAL A 265 -2.93 -1.56 -14.35
N ILE A 266 -2.27 -0.48 -13.93
CA ILE A 266 -0.88 -0.51 -13.46
C ILE A 266 -0.90 -0.14 -11.98
N CYS A 267 -0.33 -1.03 -11.16
CA CYS A 267 -0.11 -0.79 -9.74
C CYS A 267 1.33 -0.31 -9.55
N SER A 268 1.54 0.69 -8.71
CA SER A 268 2.89 1.15 -8.37
C SER A 268 3.03 1.52 -6.92
N ILE A 269 4.23 1.34 -6.39
CA ILE A 269 4.58 1.68 -5.01
C ILE A 269 5.98 2.28 -4.94
N ALA A 270 6.11 3.32 -4.14
CA ALA A 270 7.37 3.95 -3.76
C ALA A 270 7.41 4.13 -2.24
N LEU A 271 8.60 3.96 -1.67
CA LEU A 271 8.83 3.98 -0.22
C LEU A 271 9.96 4.95 0.08
N ALA A 272 9.80 5.74 1.14
CA ALA A 272 10.87 6.60 1.63
C ALA A 272 10.88 6.61 3.16
N ARG A 273 12.08 6.61 3.74
CA ARG A 273 12.24 6.87 5.18
C ARG A 273 11.95 8.34 5.43
N LEU A 274 11.09 8.62 6.40
CA LEU A 274 10.77 9.98 6.82
C LEU A 274 12.02 10.65 7.40
N ARG A 275 12.47 11.74 6.78
CA ARG A 275 13.58 12.58 7.24
C ARG A 275 13.08 13.54 8.31
N THR A 276 13.60 13.45 9.52
CA THR A 276 13.27 14.36 10.65
C THR A 276 14.50 15.04 11.27
N ASP A 277 15.67 14.72 10.73
CA ASP A 277 16.99 15.12 11.22
C ASP A 277 17.54 16.37 10.53
N ILE A 278 16.77 17.02 9.63
CA ILE A 278 17.18 18.28 8.99
C ILE A 278 17.46 19.31 10.11
N LYS A 279 18.75 19.59 10.36
CA LYS A 279 19.20 20.56 11.35
C LYS A 279 18.76 21.95 10.89
N GLY A 280 17.89 22.57 11.67
CA GLY A 280 17.17 23.80 11.36
C GLY A 280 18.02 25.08 11.42
N ASP A 281 19.24 25.08 10.88
CA ASP A 281 20.12 26.25 10.94
C ASP A 281 19.76 27.33 9.89
N THR A 282 18.79 27.06 9.01
CA THR A 282 18.27 28.02 8.03
C THR A 282 16.74 28.04 8.01
N ALA A 283 16.14 29.19 7.71
CA ALA A 283 14.69 29.35 7.65
C ALA A 283 14.01 28.37 6.66
N GLY A 284 14.70 27.96 5.59
CA GLY A 284 14.23 26.93 4.65
C GLY A 284 14.17 25.53 5.27
N ALA A 285 15.10 25.18 6.15
CA ALA A 285 15.13 23.89 6.83
C ALA A 285 13.98 23.74 7.85
N ALA A 286 13.65 24.81 8.59
CA ALA A 286 12.50 24.81 9.51
C ALA A 286 11.17 24.57 8.77
N ASN A 287 10.99 25.20 7.61
CA ASN A 287 9.80 24.99 6.76
C ASN A 287 9.73 23.56 6.22
N ALA A 288 10.86 22.98 5.79
CA ALA A 288 10.92 21.59 5.33
C ALA A 288 10.57 20.60 6.44
N VAL A 289 11.09 20.78 7.66
CA VAL A 289 10.72 19.95 8.82
C VAL A 289 9.23 20.07 9.14
N GLY A 290 8.68 21.29 9.12
CA GLY A 290 7.24 21.49 9.33
C GLY A 290 6.37 20.82 8.27
N MET A 291 6.83 20.78 7.01
CA MET A 291 6.14 20.05 5.93
C MET A 291 6.24 18.54 6.11
N ALA A 292 7.43 18.01 6.41
CA ALA A 292 7.63 16.58 6.66
C ALA A 292 6.78 16.10 7.86
N GLN A 293 6.65 16.91 8.92
CA GLN A 293 5.79 16.60 10.06
C GLN A 293 4.32 16.48 9.70
N LYS A 294 3.82 17.22 8.68
CA LYS A 294 2.43 17.09 8.22
C LYS A 294 2.13 15.69 7.68
N LEU A 295 3.15 14.95 7.22
CA LEU A 295 2.97 13.57 6.78
C LEU A 295 2.49 12.66 7.93
N LEU A 296 2.85 12.95 9.19
CA LEU A 296 2.39 12.22 10.38
C LEU A 296 0.87 12.26 10.57
N LEU A 297 0.19 13.25 10.00
CA LEU A 297 -1.27 13.31 10.00
C LEU A 297 -1.90 12.15 9.21
N PHE A 298 -1.15 11.52 8.31
CA PHE A 298 -1.59 10.38 7.50
C PHE A 298 -1.27 9.02 8.13
N TRP A 299 -0.64 9.00 9.31
CA TRP A 299 -0.45 7.75 10.05
C TRP A 299 -1.81 7.16 10.46
N ARG A 300 -2.10 5.94 9.98
CA ARG A 300 -3.40 5.25 10.15
C ARG A 300 -4.59 6.00 9.56
N LYS A 301 -4.35 7.02 8.72
CA LYS A 301 -5.36 7.83 8.03
C LYS A 301 -4.91 8.07 6.59
N PRO A 302 -5.04 7.06 5.70
CA PRO A 302 -4.64 7.19 4.30
C PRO A 302 -5.25 8.43 3.64
N ALA A 303 -4.41 9.24 3.00
CA ALA A 303 -4.87 10.28 2.11
C ALA A 303 -5.01 9.73 0.70
N ARG A 304 -6.12 10.06 0.02
CA ARG A 304 -6.39 9.60 -1.34
C ARG A 304 -6.69 10.76 -2.26
N ARG A 305 -6.12 10.73 -3.45
CA ARG A 305 -6.38 11.69 -4.52
C ARG A 305 -6.67 10.94 -5.81
N CYS A 306 -7.81 11.23 -6.43
CA CYS A 306 -8.23 10.63 -7.71
C CYS A 306 -8.36 11.72 -8.77
N TRP A 307 -7.88 11.48 -9.97
CA TRP A 307 -8.07 12.38 -11.11
C TRP A 307 -8.05 11.62 -12.43
N TRP A 308 -8.48 12.31 -13.48
CA TRP A 308 -8.51 11.80 -14.85
C TRP A 308 -7.57 12.60 -15.74
N GLU A 309 -7.06 11.94 -16.77
CA GLU A 309 -6.25 12.56 -17.81
C GLU A 309 -6.40 11.87 -19.15
N GLY A 310 -6.32 12.65 -20.23
CA GLY A 310 -6.19 12.12 -21.58
C GLY A 310 -4.73 12.20 -22.00
N VAL A 311 -4.20 11.09 -22.50
CA VAL A 311 -2.84 11.03 -23.07
C VAL A 311 -2.90 10.47 -24.50
N GLU A 312 -1.94 10.89 -25.31
CA GLU A 312 -1.71 10.32 -26.63
C GLU A 312 -0.39 9.55 -26.59
N LEU A 313 -0.48 8.23 -26.73
CA LEU A 313 0.70 7.36 -26.76
C LEU A 313 1.20 7.23 -28.20
N GLU A 314 2.51 7.38 -28.37
CA GLU A 314 3.20 7.20 -29.65
C GLU A 314 3.90 5.84 -29.69
N ASN A 315 4.11 5.31 -30.90
CA ASN A 315 4.81 4.04 -31.12
C ASN A 315 4.19 2.84 -30.37
N VAL A 316 2.85 2.80 -30.30
CA VAL A 316 2.13 1.64 -29.75
C VAL A 316 2.02 0.56 -30.82
N GLU A 317 2.52 -0.63 -30.50
CA GLU A 317 2.44 -1.80 -31.38
C GLU A 317 0.99 -2.11 -31.78
N GLY A 318 0.76 -2.37 -33.06
CA GLY A 318 -0.58 -2.60 -33.61
C GLY A 318 -1.41 -1.33 -33.86
N VAL A 319 -0.84 -0.13 -33.67
CA VAL A 319 -1.51 1.15 -33.93
C VAL A 319 -0.72 1.98 -34.94
N GLU A 320 -1.37 2.40 -36.01
CA GLU A 320 -0.83 3.40 -36.93
C GLU A 320 -1.01 4.81 -36.34
N GLY A 321 0.09 5.45 -35.93
CA GLY A 321 0.07 6.81 -35.37
C GLY A 321 -0.12 6.85 -33.86
N LYS A 322 -1.00 7.74 -33.39
CA LYS A 322 -1.19 8.00 -31.95
C LYS A 322 -2.38 7.21 -31.40
N LEU A 323 -2.16 6.51 -30.30
CA LEU A 323 -3.24 5.88 -29.54
C LEU A 323 -3.74 6.84 -28.46
N LYS A 324 -5.04 7.18 -28.50
CA LYS A 324 -5.69 7.95 -27.45
C LYS A 324 -6.02 7.04 -26.27
N VAL A 325 -5.59 7.44 -25.08
CA VAL A 325 -5.82 6.69 -23.85
C VAL A 325 -6.34 7.64 -22.78
N TRP A 326 -7.45 7.27 -22.14
CA TRP A 326 -7.87 7.91 -20.90
C TRP A 326 -7.27 7.17 -19.72
N ILE A 327 -6.75 7.91 -18.76
CA ILE A 327 -6.17 7.38 -17.54
C ILE A 327 -6.95 7.94 -16.36
N ARG A 328 -7.33 7.07 -15.44
CA ARG A 328 -7.76 7.41 -14.10
C ARG A 328 -6.65 7.03 -13.14
N ARG A 329 -6.07 8.01 -12.46
CA ARG A 329 -5.06 7.78 -11.42
C ARG A 329 -5.67 7.94 -10.05
N VAL A 330 -5.35 7.02 -9.16
CA VAL A 330 -5.62 7.12 -7.74
C VAL A 330 -4.30 7.01 -7.00
N TRP A 331 -3.91 8.10 -6.35
CA TRP A 331 -2.81 8.07 -5.39
C TRP A 331 -3.35 7.83 -4.00
N THR A 332 -2.68 6.92 -3.29
CA THR A 332 -2.88 6.68 -1.87
C THR A 332 -1.56 6.95 -1.17
N LEU A 333 -1.58 7.87 -0.21
CA LEU A 333 -0.46 8.17 0.66
C LEU A 333 -0.78 7.64 2.05
N GLU A 334 0.03 6.68 2.50
CA GLU A 334 -0.02 6.10 3.83
C GLU A 334 1.31 6.33 4.53
N MET A 335 1.29 6.25 5.85
CA MET A 335 2.51 6.19 6.63
C MET A 335 2.47 4.98 7.55
N SER A 336 3.57 4.24 7.55
CA SER A 336 3.86 3.19 8.52
C SER A 336 4.89 3.70 9.53
N VAL A 337 4.80 3.20 10.75
CA VAL A 337 5.77 3.49 11.83
C VAL A 337 6.28 2.15 12.34
N ILE A 338 7.60 1.99 12.34
CA ILE A 338 8.29 0.79 12.83
C ILE A 338 9.13 1.12 14.08
N GLY A 339 9.43 0.12 14.91
CA GLY A 339 10.08 0.34 16.22
C GLY A 339 9.11 0.64 17.37
N LEU A 340 7.83 0.27 17.21
CA LEU A 340 6.84 0.27 18.30
C LEU A 340 7.11 -0.95 19.21
N ARG A 341 8.19 -0.91 20.01
CA ARG A 341 8.42 -1.91 21.07
C ARG A 341 7.79 -1.46 22.38
#